data_AF-A0A5N8WH39-F1
#
_entry.id   AF-A0A5N8WH39-F1
#
_cell.length_a   1.000
_cell.length_b   1.000
_cell.length_c   1.000
_cell.angle_alpha   90.00
_cell.angle_beta   90.00
_cell.angle_gamma   90.00
#
_symmetry.space_group_name_H-M   'P 1'
#
loop_
_entity.id
_entity.type
_entity.pdbx_description
1 polymer ?
#
loop_
_entity_poly.entity_id
_entity_poly.type
_entity_poly.pdbx_seq_one_letter_code
_entity_poly.pdbx_strand_id
1 'polypeptide(L)'
;PLMRHPDLRTEILPVPPGPLLGADTTAAYPTTDVTLTPGTVLAFYTDGLIEAPGTHHDHNLTALVEALSHAGHQLQDIADTLIDQAQPPGNRTDDTALLLLHIEPRPRTNT
;
A
#
# COMPACT_ATOMS: atom_id res chain seq x y z
N PRO A 1 -1.28 3.29 4.17
CA PRO A 1 -0.41 3.06 2.98
C PRO A 1 0.89 2.38 3.39
N LEU A 2 1.47 1.57 2.51
CA LEU A 2 2.77 0.95 2.74
C LEU A 2 3.86 1.65 1.92
N MET A 3 5.05 1.72 2.48
CA MET A 3 6.25 2.21 1.80
C MET A 3 7.33 1.14 1.87
N ARG A 4 7.78 0.66 0.72
CA ARG A 4 8.96 -0.19 0.58
C ARG A 4 10.15 0.67 0.17
N HIS A 5 11.17 0.67 1.00
CA HIS A 5 12.44 1.33 0.76
C HIS A 5 13.26 0.59 -0.31
N PRO A 6 14.27 1.26 -0.92
CA PRO A 6 15.16 0.62 -1.89
C PRO A 6 15.93 -0.59 -1.31
N ASP A 7 16.12 -0.63 0.01
CA ASP A 7 16.74 -1.76 0.74
C ASP A 7 15.74 -2.88 1.09
N LEU A 8 14.54 -2.84 0.51
CA LEU A 8 13.43 -3.77 0.66
C LEU A 8 12.73 -3.74 2.02
N ARG A 9 13.14 -2.88 2.96
CA ARG A 9 12.38 -2.69 4.21
C ARG A 9 11.04 -2.07 3.88
N THR A 10 9.97 -2.63 4.45
CA THR A 10 8.61 -2.08 4.29
C THR A 10 8.10 -1.56 5.62
N GLU A 11 7.47 -0.39 5.59
CA GLU A 11 6.79 0.20 6.75
C GLU A 11 5.39 0.68 6.40
N ILE A 12 4.54 0.78 7.42
CA ILE A 12 3.24 1.43 7.33
C ILE A 12 3.45 2.93 7.55
N LEU A 13 3.01 3.75 6.60
CA LEU A 13 3.08 5.20 6.75
C LEU A 13 2.03 5.68 7.77
N PRO A 14 2.43 6.48 8.78
CA PRO A 14 1.54 6.97 9.83
C PRO A 14 0.67 8.12 9.32
N VAL A 15 -0.31 7.79 8.48
CA VAL A 15 -1.28 8.74 7.95
C VAL A 15 -2.48 8.82 8.90
N PRO A 16 -2.80 9.99 9.48
CA PRO A 16 -3.98 10.14 10.31
C PRO A 16 -5.26 9.81 9.52
N PRO A 17 -6.26 9.15 10.12
CA PRO A 17 -7.54 8.94 9.46
C PRO A 17 -8.21 10.29 9.17
N GLY A 18 -8.72 10.43 7.96
CA GLY A 18 -9.52 11.59 7.55
C GLY A 18 -11.02 11.35 7.75
N PRO A 19 -11.82 12.42 7.85
CA PRO A 19 -13.28 12.30 7.88
C PRO A 19 -13.81 11.76 6.54
N LEU A 20 -14.98 11.10 6.55
CA LEU A 20 -15.64 10.68 5.31
C LEU A 20 -16.05 11.91 4.47
N LEU A 21 -15.89 11.80 3.15
CA LEU A 21 -16.33 12.84 2.23
C LEU A 21 -17.84 13.06 2.35
N GLY A 22 -18.26 14.32 2.47
CA GLY A 22 -19.66 14.72 2.55
C GLY A 22 -20.35 14.50 3.91
N ALA A 23 -19.66 13.93 4.91
CA ALA A 23 -20.22 13.77 6.25
C ALA A 23 -20.31 15.10 7.01
N ASP A 24 -19.34 16.00 6.78
CA ASP A 24 -19.32 17.34 7.35
C ASP A 24 -18.70 18.32 6.34
N THR A 25 -19.48 19.34 5.96
CA THR A 25 -19.07 20.38 5.01
C THR A 25 -17.98 21.31 5.55
N THR A 26 -17.72 21.28 6.86
CA THR A 26 -16.72 22.10 7.56
C THR A 26 -15.47 21.29 7.94
N ALA A 27 -15.44 20.00 7.59
CA ALA A 27 -14.34 19.12 7.92
C ALA A 27 -13.03 19.58 7.26
N ALA A 28 -11.94 19.53 8.04
CA ALA A 28 -10.59 19.61 7.52
C ALA A 28 -10.07 18.21 7.20
N TYR A 29 -9.31 18.09 6.11
CA TYR A 29 -8.69 16.84 5.68
C TYR A 29 -7.19 16.91 5.96
N PRO A 30 -6.68 16.16 6.96
CA PRO A 30 -5.26 16.17 7.30
C PRO A 30 -4.41 15.74 6.11
N THR A 31 -3.27 16.41 5.93
CA THR A 31 -2.24 15.99 4.97
C THR A 31 -1.05 15.41 5.72
N THR A 32 -0.32 14.50 5.07
CA THR A 32 0.90 13.91 5.59
C THR A 32 1.97 14.01 4.53
N ASP A 33 3.09 14.66 4.85
CA ASP A 33 4.24 14.76 3.97
C ASP A 33 5.21 13.61 4.24
N VAL A 34 5.64 12.94 3.18
CA VAL A 34 6.59 11.82 3.25
C VAL A 34 7.72 12.06 2.26
N THR A 35 8.95 11.90 2.72
CA THR A 35 10.13 11.99 1.84
C THR A 35 10.35 10.66 1.14
N LEU A 36 10.36 10.67 -0.19
CA LEU A 36 10.57 9.48 -1.01
C LEU A 36 11.95 9.52 -1.65
N THR A 37 12.63 8.38 -1.70
CA THR A 37 13.93 8.25 -2.37
C THR A 37 13.78 7.42 -3.65
N PRO A 38 14.65 7.59 -4.66
CA PRO A 38 14.64 6.74 -5.85
C PRO A 38 14.74 5.27 -5.48
N GLY A 39 13.91 4.42 -6.10
CA GLY A 39 13.76 3.00 -5.77
C GLY A 39 12.67 2.71 -4.74
N THR A 40 12.06 3.73 -4.11
CA THR A 40 10.90 3.53 -3.23
C THR A 40 9.70 3.01 -4.02
N VAL A 41 8.98 2.06 -3.45
CA VAL A 41 7.63 1.66 -3.89
C VAL A 41 6.61 2.07 -2.83
N LEU A 42 5.56 2.79 -3.25
CA LEU A 42 4.40 3.09 -2.42
C LEU A 42 3.23 2.19 -2.83
N ALA A 43 2.52 1.65 -1.85
CA ALA A 43 1.28 0.90 -2.05
C ALA A 43 0.11 1.56 -1.31
N PHE A 44 -0.94 1.88 -2.07
CA PHE A 44 -2.24 2.30 -1.57
C PHE A 44 -3.26 1.23 -1.89
N TYR A 45 -4.14 0.94 -0.96
CA TYR A 45 -5.09 -0.15 -1.09
C TYR A 45 -6.40 0.18 -0.37
N THR A 46 -7.48 -0.46 -0.79
CA THR A 46 -8.74 -0.51 -0.03
C THR A 46 -8.66 -1.60 1.04
N ASP A 47 -9.41 -1.44 2.12
CA ASP A 47 -9.54 -2.43 3.20
C ASP A 47 -9.89 -3.83 2.68
N GLY A 48 -10.65 -3.96 1.60
CA GLY A 48 -10.88 -5.23 0.90
C GLY A 48 -9.63 -6.01 0.47
N LEU A 49 -8.41 -5.44 0.54
CA LEU A 49 -7.15 -6.17 0.37
C LEU A 49 -6.68 -6.89 1.65
N ILE A 50 -7.10 -6.43 2.83
CA ILE A 50 -6.69 -6.97 4.14
C ILE A 50 -7.86 -7.52 4.96
N GLU A 51 -9.10 -7.33 4.50
CA GLU A 51 -10.29 -7.93 5.07
C GLU A 51 -10.46 -9.36 4.54
N ALA A 52 -10.22 -10.36 5.40
CA ALA A 52 -10.48 -11.77 5.10
C ALA A 52 -11.32 -12.42 6.21
N PRO A 53 -12.39 -13.17 5.87
CA PRO A 53 -13.28 -13.79 6.86
C PRO A 53 -12.55 -14.69 7.85
N GLY A 54 -12.79 -14.48 9.15
CA GLY A 54 -12.24 -15.32 10.21
C GLY A 54 -10.77 -15.05 10.56
N THR A 55 -10.18 -13.96 10.05
CA THR A 55 -8.81 -13.54 10.38
C THR A 55 -8.81 -12.14 11.00
N HIS A 56 -7.81 -11.84 11.84
CA HIS A 56 -7.66 -10.53 12.44
C HIS A 56 -7.00 -9.56 11.46
N HIS A 57 -7.57 -8.36 11.33
CA HIS A 57 -7.09 -7.28 10.48
C HIS A 57 -5.57 -7.00 10.63
N ASP A 58 -5.08 -6.96 11.87
CA ASP A 58 -3.66 -6.75 12.17
C ASP A 58 -2.75 -7.85 11.63
N HIS A 59 -3.23 -9.09 11.60
CA HIS A 59 -2.48 -10.23 11.08
C HIS A 59 -2.33 -10.13 9.55
N ASN A 60 -3.41 -9.78 8.86
CA ASN A 60 -3.42 -9.62 7.40
C ASN A 60 -2.57 -8.42 6.99
N LEU A 61 -2.63 -7.32 7.75
CA LEU A 61 -1.76 -6.17 7.51
C LEU A 61 -0.28 -6.53 7.68
N THR A 62 0.07 -7.31 8.72
CA THR A 62 1.43 -7.81 8.92
C THR A 62 1.89 -8.69 7.76
N ALA A 63 1.04 -9.62 7.32
CA ALA A 63 1.31 -10.48 6.17
C ALA A 63 1.49 -9.67 4.87
N LEU A 64 0.71 -8.61 4.67
CA LEU A 64 0.83 -7.73 3.50
C LEU A 64 2.16 -6.94 3.51
N VAL A 65 2.60 -6.46 4.68
CA VAL A 65 3.91 -5.81 4.87
C VAL A 65 5.05 -6.78 4.54
N GLU A 66 4.95 -8.02 5.02
CA GLU A 66 5.92 -9.08 4.73
C GLU A 66 5.93 -9.43 3.24
N ALA A 67 4.76 -9.60 2.62
CA ALA A 67 4.63 -9.90 1.20
C ALA A 67 5.26 -8.81 0.32
N LEU A 68 5.01 -7.53 0.62
CA LEU A 68 5.63 -6.41 -0.09
C LEU A 68 7.15 -6.41 0.06
N SER A 69 7.66 -6.72 1.26
CA SER A 69 9.10 -6.78 1.53
C SER A 69 9.82 -7.87 0.72
N HIS A 70 9.14 -8.99 0.44
CA HIS A 70 9.71 -10.14 -0.29
C HIS A 70 9.33 -10.19 -1.77
N ALA A 71 8.40 -9.33 -2.22
CA ALA A 71 7.98 -9.26 -3.62
C ALA A 71 9.13 -8.86 -4.55
N GLY A 72 8.98 -9.19 -5.84
CA GLY A 72 9.92 -8.82 -6.89
C GLY A 72 10.11 -7.31 -7.08
N HIS A 73 10.86 -6.94 -8.11
CA HIS A 73 11.17 -5.53 -8.42
C HIS A 73 10.22 -4.89 -9.42
N GLN A 74 9.60 -5.68 -10.30
CA GLN A 74 8.63 -5.15 -11.26
C GLN A 74 7.30 -4.90 -10.56
N LEU A 75 6.65 -3.78 -10.90
CA LEU A 75 5.36 -3.41 -10.30
C LEU A 75 4.29 -4.48 -10.52
N GLN A 76 4.30 -5.16 -11.66
CA GLN A 76 3.36 -6.25 -11.93
C GLN A 76 3.56 -7.43 -10.96
N ASP A 77 4.80 -7.89 -10.79
CA ASP A 77 5.11 -9.00 -9.87
C ASP A 77 4.74 -8.65 -8.43
N ILE A 78 4.95 -7.39 -8.02
CA ILE A 78 4.52 -6.88 -6.72
C ILE A 78 3.01 -6.92 -6.60
N ALA A 79 2.28 -6.42 -7.60
CA ALA A 79 0.83 -6.42 -7.58
C ALA A 79 0.27 -7.85 -7.45
N ASP A 80 0.78 -8.78 -8.26
CA ASP A 80 0.37 -10.18 -8.23
C ASP A 80 0.66 -10.80 -6.85
N THR A 81 1.86 -10.57 -6.29
CA THR A 81 2.23 -11.07 -4.95
C THR A 81 1.28 -10.56 -3.85
N LEU A 82 0.94 -9.28 -3.86
CA LEU A 82 0.07 -8.69 -2.84
C LEU A 82 -1.38 -9.14 -2.99
N ILE A 83 -1.88 -9.24 -4.23
CA ILE A 83 -3.24 -9.68 -4.52
C ILE A 83 -3.41 -11.17 -4.19
N ASP A 84 -2.43 -12.01 -4.51
CA ASP A 84 -2.46 -13.44 -4.23
C ASP A 84 -2.36 -13.72 -2.72
N GLN A 85 -1.53 -12.95 -1.99
CA GLN A 85 -1.46 -13.06 -0.54
C GLN A 85 -2.83 -12.74 0.12
N ALA A 86 -3.53 -11.74 -0.40
CA ALA A 86 -4.84 -11.30 0.09
C ALA A 86 -5.98 -12.27 -0.26
N GLN A 87 -5.78 -13.23 -1.19
CA GLN A 87 -6.82 -14.11 -1.70
C GLN A 87 -6.61 -15.59 -1.33
N PRO A 88 -7.03 -16.03 -0.13
CA PRO A 88 -7.32 -17.45 0.04
C PRO A 88 -8.51 -17.84 -0.86
N PRO A 89 -8.48 -19.01 -1.52
CA PRO A 89 -9.52 -19.41 -2.46
C PRO A 89 -10.91 -19.46 -1.79
N GLY A 90 -11.83 -18.62 -2.28
CA GLY A 90 -13.27 -18.79 -2.08
C GLY A 90 -14.00 -17.77 -1.20
N ASN A 91 -13.39 -16.67 -0.72
CA ASN A 91 -14.07 -15.81 0.25
C ASN A 91 -13.63 -14.33 0.23
N ARG A 92 -13.90 -13.60 -0.86
CA ARG A 92 -13.75 -12.13 -0.86
C ARG A 92 -15.03 -11.47 -0.37
N THR A 93 -14.93 -10.66 0.69
CA THR A 93 -16.07 -9.99 1.32
C THR A 93 -16.27 -8.55 0.89
N ASP A 94 -15.26 -7.92 0.29
CA ASP A 94 -15.30 -6.51 -0.11
C ASP A 94 -14.53 -6.23 -1.42
N ASP A 95 -14.68 -5.02 -1.95
CA ASP A 95 -14.01 -4.56 -3.16
C ASP A 95 -12.52 -4.26 -2.92
N THR A 96 -11.67 -4.88 -3.73
CA THR A 96 -10.21 -4.71 -3.66
C THR A 96 -9.73 -3.78 -4.76
N ALA A 97 -9.01 -2.73 -4.39
CA ALA A 97 -8.18 -1.93 -5.28
C ALA A 97 -6.76 -1.82 -4.72
N LEU A 98 -5.77 -1.85 -5.61
CA LEU A 98 -4.35 -1.67 -5.31
C LEU A 98 -3.76 -0.66 -6.30
N LEU A 99 -3.07 0.36 -5.79
CA LEU A 99 -2.31 1.33 -6.56
C LEU A 99 -0.85 1.31 -6.10
N LEU A 100 0.04 1.02 -7.05
CA LEU A 100 1.48 1.01 -6.83
C LEU A 100 2.16 2.17 -7.56
N LEU A 101 3.10 2.81 -6.88
CA LEU A 101 3.95 3.85 -7.46
C LEU A 101 5.41 3.48 -7.22
N HIS A 102 6.24 3.51 -8.26
CA HIS A 102 7.69 3.37 -8.16
C HIS A 102 8.36 4.71 -8.43
N ILE A 103 9.23 5.13 -7.52
CA ILE A 103 9.93 6.41 -7.61
C ILE A 103 11.20 6.21 -8.42
N GLU A 104 11.18 6.64 -9.68
CA GLU A 104 12.34 6.58 -10.54
C GLU A 104 13.38 7.65 -10.18
N PRO A 105 14.68 7.37 -10.41
CA PRO A 105 15.70 8.42 -10.36
C PRO A 105 15.34 9.54 -11.32
N ARG A 106 15.58 10.79 -10.93
CA ARG A 106 15.48 11.91 -11.86
C ARG A 106 16.40 11.63 -13.06
N PRO A 107 15.88 11.66 -14.30
CA PRO A 107 16.71 11.42 -15.48
C PRO A 107 17.82 12.47 -15.51
N ARG A 108 19.06 12.03 -15.77
CA ARG A 108 20.19 12.95 -15.87
C ARG A 108 20.02 13.80 -17.12
N THR A 109 19.78 15.09 -16.94
CA THR A 109 19.83 16.08 -18.01
C THR A 109 21.30 16.34 -18.32
N ASN A 110 21.82 15.81 -19.44
CA ASN A 110 23.12 16.23 -19.95
C ASN A 110 22.99 17.71 -20.36
N THR A 111 23.71 18.59 -19.65
CA THR A 111 23.94 19.98 -20.06
C THR A 111 25.27 20.06 -20.78
#